data_AF-A0A662WBE6-F1
#
_entry.id   AF-A0A662WBE6-F1
#
_cell.length_a   1.000
_cell.length_b   1.000
_cell.length_c   1.000
_cell.angle_alpha   90.00
_cell.angle_beta   90.00
_cell.angle_gamma   90.00
#
_symmetry.space_group_name_H-M   'P 1'
#
loop_
_entity.id
_entity.type
_entity.pdbx_description
1 polymer ?
#
loop_
_entity_poly.entity_id
_entity_poly.type
_entity_poly.pdbx_seq_one_letter_code
_entity_poly.pdbx_strand_id
1 'polypeptide(L)'
;MKEEIVDRVGRVMVLVPAGSFLFGPERKEEIIDYDFYIDKYPVTNKDFWKFIERTSFKPKAGKKYFREMAKEKPEHPVTSVSWYEASLYAAWVEKRLPTSREWEKAARGTDGRLYPWGNEFSKNKCNCLESKIYDTTPVDHYSSGISPYGCYDMVGNAFEWVYDWALKPRFTPLPKSEKVNRGG
;
A
#
# COMPACT_ATOMS: atom_id res chain seq x y z
N MET A 1 6.21 -18.83 12.37
CA MET A 1 5.56 -18.51 11.07
C MET A 1 6.65 -18.26 10.04
N LYS A 2 6.33 -18.30 8.74
CA LYS A 2 7.30 -17.94 7.69
C LYS A 2 7.40 -16.41 7.62
N GLU A 3 8.61 -15.88 7.41
CA GLU A 3 8.82 -14.44 7.25
C GLU A 3 8.14 -13.89 5.99
N GLU A 4 8.09 -14.71 4.93
CA GLU A 4 7.36 -14.41 3.70
C GLU A 4 6.45 -15.58 3.29
N ILE A 5 5.30 -15.23 2.71
CA ILE A 5 4.40 -16.17 2.03
C ILE A 5 4.10 -15.66 0.62
N VAL A 6 3.68 -16.57 -0.25
CA VAL A 6 3.25 -16.24 -1.61
C VAL A 6 1.75 -16.50 -1.69
N ASP A 7 1.00 -15.53 -2.21
CA ASP A 7 -0.44 -15.66 -2.40
C ASP A 7 -0.81 -16.53 -3.62
N ARG A 8 -2.11 -16.74 -3.83
CA ARG A 8 -2.63 -17.53 -4.96
C ARG A 8 -2.33 -16.97 -6.36
N VAL A 9 -1.82 -15.74 -6.49
CA VAL A 9 -1.46 -15.11 -7.77
C VAL A 9 0.04 -14.85 -7.91
N GLY A 10 0.85 -15.37 -6.98
CA GLY A 10 2.32 -15.31 -7.04
C GLY A 10 2.93 -14.06 -6.40
N ARG A 11 2.15 -13.25 -5.65
CA ARG A 11 2.67 -12.07 -4.96
C ARG A 11 3.17 -12.42 -3.57
N VAL A 12 4.28 -11.79 -3.19
CA VAL A 12 4.93 -11.97 -1.88
C VAL A 12 4.25 -11.09 -0.83
N MET A 13 4.00 -11.67 0.34
CA MET A 13 3.55 -10.97 1.54
C MET A 13 4.56 -11.18 2.66
N VAL A 14 4.78 -10.16 3.47
CA VAL A 14 5.70 -10.18 4.61
C VAL A 14 4.93 -10.30 5.92
N LEU A 15 5.51 -11.02 6.89
CA LEU A 15 4.98 -11.17 8.23
C LEU A 15 5.22 -9.91 9.06
N VAL A 16 4.17 -9.37 9.66
CA VAL A 16 4.24 -8.36 10.72
C VAL A 16 3.80 -9.01 12.03
N PRO A 17 4.71 -9.17 13.01
CA PRO A 17 4.37 -9.83 14.27
C PRO A 17 3.36 -9.05 15.12
N ALA A 18 2.62 -9.76 15.95
CA ALA A 18 1.85 -9.20 17.06
C ALA A 18 2.77 -8.36 17.99
N GLY A 19 2.19 -7.41 18.72
CA GLY A 19 2.90 -6.60 19.71
C GLY A 19 2.55 -5.12 19.68
N SER A 20 3.11 -4.38 20.63
CA SER A 20 2.94 -2.93 20.75
C SER A 20 3.72 -2.17 19.67
N PHE A 21 3.23 -0.99 19.34
CA PHE A 21 3.90 -0.03 18.47
C PHE A 21 3.37 1.39 18.75
N LEU A 22 4.06 2.40 18.22
CA LEU A 22 3.66 3.80 18.36
C LEU A 22 2.88 4.24 17.11
N PHE A 23 1.60 4.55 17.28
CA PHE A 23 0.68 4.89 16.20
C PHE A 23 0.38 6.39 16.14
N GLY A 24 0.36 6.92 14.92
CA GLY A 24 -0.06 8.28 14.62
C GLY A 24 0.99 9.35 14.99
N PRO A 25 0.69 10.63 14.72
CA PRO A 25 1.62 11.72 14.94
C PRO A 25 1.98 11.93 16.41
N GLU A 26 1.05 11.61 17.32
CA GLU A 26 1.25 11.68 18.77
C GLU A 26 2.04 10.49 19.33
N ARG A 27 2.38 9.49 18.48
CA ARG A 27 3.09 8.26 18.89
C ARG A 27 2.40 7.56 20.06
N LYS A 28 1.08 7.44 19.98
CA LYS A 28 0.30 6.76 21.02
C LYS A 28 0.61 5.27 20.98
N GLU A 29 0.90 4.68 22.13
CA GLU A 29 1.07 3.24 22.23
C GLU A 29 -0.24 2.52 21.90
N GLU A 30 -0.17 1.62 20.94
CA GLU A 30 -1.26 0.75 20.49
C GLU A 30 -0.75 -0.68 20.40
N ILE A 31 -1.64 -1.66 20.51
CA ILE A 31 -1.30 -3.09 20.44
C ILE A 31 -2.10 -3.74 19.31
N ILE A 32 -1.41 -4.50 18.47
CA ILE A 32 -2.03 -5.48 17.57
C ILE A 32 -1.71 -6.85 18.17
N ASP A 33 -2.74 -7.57 18.62
CA ASP A 33 -2.64 -8.82 19.39
C ASP A 33 -2.60 -10.09 18.51
N TYR A 34 -2.46 -9.91 17.20
CA TYR A 34 -2.31 -10.98 16.22
C TYR A 34 -1.20 -10.67 15.21
N ASP A 35 -0.59 -11.73 14.71
CA ASP A 35 0.29 -11.65 13.56
C ASP A 35 -0.54 -11.47 12.30
N PHE A 36 -0.03 -10.72 11.33
CA PHE A 36 -0.67 -10.56 10.03
C PHE A 36 0.36 -10.53 8.91
N TYR A 37 -0.12 -10.79 7.69
CA TYR A 37 0.66 -10.61 6.48
C TYR A 37 0.17 -9.39 5.72
N ILE A 38 1.11 -8.65 5.14
CA ILE A 38 0.84 -7.52 4.25
C ILE A 38 1.65 -7.67 2.97
N ASP A 39 1.13 -7.20 1.83
CA ASP A 39 1.86 -7.30 0.56
C ASP A 39 3.21 -6.58 0.67
N LYS A 40 4.27 -7.22 0.17
CA LYS A 40 5.63 -6.68 0.15
C LYS A 40 5.76 -5.43 -0.73
N TYR A 41 4.91 -5.36 -1.75
CA TYR A 41 4.89 -4.34 -2.79
C TYR A 41 3.45 -3.86 -3.01
N PRO A 42 3.21 -2.63 -3.47
CA PRO A 42 1.90 -2.23 -3.99
C PRO A 42 1.37 -3.19 -5.09
N VAL A 43 0.05 -3.25 -5.26
CA VAL A 43 -0.57 -4.03 -6.35
C VAL A 43 -0.14 -3.45 -7.70
N THR A 44 0.38 -4.28 -8.61
CA THR A 44 0.88 -3.80 -9.91
C THR A 44 -0.22 -3.73 -10.96
N ASN A 45 0.01 -2.96 -12.02
CA ASN A 45 -0.90 -2.92 -13.18
C ASN A 45 -1.14 -4.32 -13.77
N LYS A 46 -0.09 -5.14 -13.89
CA LYS A 46 -0.17 -6.51 -14.39
C LYS A 46 -1.05 -7.38 -13.50
N ASP A 47 -0.92 -7.28 -12.18
CA ASP A 47 -1.70 -8.11 -11.26
C ASP A 47 -3.18 -7.70 -11.24
N PHE A 48 -3.47 -6.40 -11.22
CA PHE A 48 -4.85 -5.92 -11.30
C PHE A 48 -5.50 -6.26 -12.65
N TRP A 49 -4.72 -6.28 -13.74
CA TRP A 49 -5.21 -6.72 -15.04
C TRP A 49 -5.60 -8.20 -15.06
N LYS A 50 -4.83 -9.10 -14.42
CA LYS A 50 -5.22 -10.51 -14.25
C LYS A 50 -6.59 -10.65 -13.58
N PHE A 51 -6.87 -9.81 -12.58
CA PHE A 51 -8.18 -9.77 -11.92
C PHE A 51 -9.28 -9.37 -12.91
N ILE A 52 -9.09 -8.28 -13.67
CA ILE A 52 -10.06 -7.82 -14.67
C ILE A 52 -10.33 -8.91 -15.72
N GLU A 53 -9.30 -9.58 -16.23
CA GLU A 53 -9.45 -10.61 -17.24
C GLU A 53 -10.17 -11.85 -16.71
N ARG A 54 -9.80 -12.32 -15.51
CA ARG A 54 -10.34 -13.56 -14.95
C ARG A 54 -11.76 -13.44 -14.41
N THR A 55 -12.19 -12.24 -14.03
CA THR A 55 -13.51 -12.00 -13.43
C THR A 55 -14.48 -11.28 -14.37
N SER A 56 -14.00 -10.80 -15.53
CA SER A 56 -14.76 -9.89 -16.40
C SER A 56 -15.26 -8.63 -15.67
N PHE A 57 -14.55 -8.22 -14.62
CA PHE A 57 -14.84 -6.99 -13.88
C PHE A 57 -14.82 -5.77 -14.80
N LYS A 58 -15.74 -4.82 -14.54
CA LYS A 58 -15.87 -3.57 -15.30
C LYS A 58 -15.39 -2.40 -14.44
N PRO A 59 -14.11 -2.01 -14.52
CA PRO A 59 -13.57 -0.95 -13.69
C PRO A 59 -14.05 0.42 -14.16
N LYS A 60 -14.14 1.39 -13.23
CA LYS A 60 -14.64 2.75 -13.49
C LYS A 60 -13.81 3.51 -14.52
N ALA A 61 -12.48 3.41 -14.45
CA ALA A 61 -11.58 4.03 -15.43
C ALA A 61 -11.57 3.32 -16.80
N GLY A 62 -12.34 2.24 -16.96
CA GLY A 62 -12.53 1.54 -18.22
C GLY A 62 -11.47 0.46 -18.49
N LYS A 63 -11.91 -0.67 -19.05
CA LYS A 63 -11.05 -1.84 -19.33
C LYS A 63 -9.86 -1.52 -20.25
N LYS A 64 -10.04 -0.60 -21.21
CA LYS A 64 -8.98 -0.20 -22.16
C LYS A 64 -7.78 0.42 -21.42
N TYR A 65 -8.03 1.32 -20.48
CA TYR A 65 -6.99 1.98 -19.68
C TYR A 65 -6.13 0.96 -18.92
N PHE A 66 -6.76 0.04 -18.18
CA PHE A 66 -6.01 -0.97 -17.42
C PHE A 66 -5.24 -1.95 -18.32
N ARG A 67 -5.76 -2.27 -19.50
CA ARG A 67 -5.04 -3.08 -20.49
C ARG A 67 -3.77 -2.38 -20.97
N GLU A 68 -3.87 -1.10 -21.29
CA GLU A 68 -2.73 -0.28 -21.74
C GLU A 68 -1.68 -0.16 -20.64
N MET A 69 -2.09 0.12 -19.39
CA MET A 69 -1.17 0.19 -18.26
C MET A 69 -0.50 -1.13 -17.91
N ALA A 70 -1.22 -2.25 -18.02
CA ALA A 70 -0.61 -3.57 -17.86
C ALA A 70 0.39 -3.93 -18.98
N LYS A 71 0.31 -3.28 -20.14
CA LYS A 71 1.25 -3.46 -21.25
C LYS A 71 2.46 -2.53 -21.14
N GLU A 72 2.22 -1.25 -20.85
CA GLU A 72 3.24 -0.20 -20.87
C GLU A 72 4.02 -0.13 -19.55
N LYS A 73 3.36 -0.38 -18.42
CA LYS A 73 3.90 -0.24 -17.07
C LYS A 73 3.51 -1.43 -16.17
N PRO A 74 3.79 -2.68 -16.59
CA PRO A 74 3.30 -3.88 -15.91
C PRO A 74 3.65 -3.95 -14.42
N GLU A 75 4.88 -3.53 -14.06
CA GLU A 75 5.43 -3.65 -12.71
C GLU A 75 5.31 -2.34 -11.89
N HIS A 76 4.62 -1.33 -12.42
CA HIS A 76 4.28 -0.11 -11.68
C HIS A 76 3.02 -0.34 -10.83
N PRO A 77 2.81 0.42 -9.74
CA PRO A 77 1.58 0.33 -8.96
C PRO A 77 0.37 0.65 -9.82
N VAL A 78 -0.70 -0.12 -9.63
CA VAL A 78 -1.99 0.18 -10.25
C VAL A 78 -2.55 1.47 -9.66
N THR A 79 -2.96 2.38 -10.52
CA THR A 79 -3.58 3.66 -10.15
C THR A 79 -4.98 3.74 -10.76
N SER A 80 -5.71 4.83 -10.47
CA SER A 80 -7.09 5.00 -10.94
C SER A 80 -8.05 3.90 -10.44
N VAL A 81 -7.77 3.33 -9.27
CA VAL A 81 -8.65 2.36 -8.57
C VAL A 81 -9.31 3.03 -7.37
N SER A 82 -10.62 2.84 -7.24
CA SER A 82 -11.36 3.22 -6.04
C SER A 82 -11.12 2.23 -4.90
N TRP A 83 -11.43 2.65 -3.67
CA TRP A 83 -11.38 1.76 -2.49
C TRP A 83 -12.19 0.47 -2.68
N TYR A 84 -13.36 0.57 -3.33
CA TYR A 84 -14.21 -0.59 -3.60
C TYR A 84 -13.55 -1.56 -4.59
N GLU A 85 -12.90 -1.04 -5.62
CA GLU A 85 -12.15 -1.84 -6.60
C GLU A 85 -10.94 -2.51 -5.96
N ALA A 86 -10.20 -1.80 -5.11
CA ALA A 86 -9.11 -2.36 -4.33
C ALA A 86 -9.59 -3.46 -3.37
N SER A 87 -10.73 -3.26 -2.72
CA SER A 87 -11.34 -4.27 -1.83
C SER A 87 -11.82 -5.50 -2.59
N LEU A 88 -12.41 -5.34 -3.79
CA LEU A 88 -12.83 -6.45 -4.64
C LEU A 88 -11.62 -7.25 -5.15
N TYR A 89 -10.54 -6.58 -5.54
CA TYR A 89 -9.29 -7.24 -5.89
C TYR A 89 -8.73 -8.03 -4.71
N ALA A 90 -8.65 -7.41 -3.53
CA ALA A 90 -8.15 -8.07 -2.33
C ALA A 90 -8.97 -9.33 -2.00
N ALA A 91 -10.31 -9.23 -2.03
CA ALA A 91 -11.19 -10.38 -1.82
C ALA A 91 -10.97 -11.48 -2.87
N TRP A 92 -10.77 -11.12 -4.14
CA TRP A 92 -10.51 -12.09 -5.22
C TRP A 92 -9.20 -12.87 -5.03
N VAL A 93 -8.18 -12.24 -4.45
CA VAL A 93 -6.92 -12.93 -4.06
C VAL A 93 -6.95 -13.50 -2.64
N GLU A 94 -8.13 -13.61 -2.01
CA GLU A 94 -8.33 -14.16 -0.66
C GLU A 94 -7.61 -13.35 0.44
N LYS A 95 -7.55 -12.03 0.26
CA LYS A 95 -6.98 -11.05 1.19
C LYS A 95 -8.04 -10.02 1.61
N ARG A 96 -7.58 -9.01 2.36
CA ARG A 96 -8.31 -7.78 2.66
C ARG A 96 -7.37 -6.59 2.60
N LEU A 97 -7.93 -5.38 2.58
CA LEU A 97 -7.12 -4.18 2.82
C LEU A 97 -6.57 -4.18 4.26
N PRO A 98 -5.35 -3.67 4.49
CA PRO A 98 -4.85 -3.44 5.83
C PRO A 98 -5.65 -2.32 6.50
N THR A 99 -5.76 -2.36 7.83
CA THR A 99 -6.17 -1.19 8.61
C THR A 99 -5.03 -0.17 8.66
N SER A 100 -5.34 1.05 9.09
CA SER A 100 -4.41 2.14 9.29
C SER A 100 -3.32 1.77 10.30
N ARG A 101 -3.69 1.03 11.35
CA ARG A 101 -2.76 0.56 12.39
C ARG A 101 -1.82 -0.49 11.83
N GLU A 102 -2.34 -1.45 11.08
CA GLU A 102 -1.52 -2.48 10.42
C GLU A 102 -0.56 -1.87 9.41
N TRP A 103 -1.05 -0.98 8.53
CA TRP A 103 -0.23 -0.30 7.53
C TRP A 103 0.89 0.52 8.18
N GLU A 104 0.58 1.27 9.24
CA GLU A 104 1.57 2.11 9.89
C GLU A 104 2.60 1.31 10.70
N LYS A 105 2.17 0.22 11.37
CA LYS A 105 3.10 -0.73 11.98
C LYS A 105 4.01 -1.34 10.92
N ALA A 106 3.45 -1.80 9.80
CA ALA A 106 4.22 -2.34 8.67
C ALA A 106 5.25 -1.34 8.12
N ALA A 107 4.92 -0.05 8.09
CA ALA A 107 5.79 1.02 7.62
C ALA A 107 6.91 1.38 8.60
N ARG A 108 6.59 1.55 9.90
CA ARG A 108 7.50 2.15 10.89
C ARG A 108 8.18 1.14 11.80
N GLY A 109 7.64 -0.06 11.97
CA GLY A 109 8.05 -0.93 13.07
C GLY A 109 7.51 -0.44 14.41
N THR A 110 8.30 -0.58 15.47
CA THR A 110 7.87 -0.34 16.86
C THR A 110 8.54 0.86 17.53
N ASP A 111 9.57 1.45 16.90
CA ASP A 111 10.46 2.45 17.53
C ASP A 111 10.05 3.92 17.28
N GLY A 112 8.93 4.16 16.58
CA GLY A 112 8.41 5.51 16.35
C GLY A 112 9.18 6.34 15.32
N ARG A 113 9.97 5.70 14.45
CA ARG A 113 10.69 6.39 13.35
C ARG A 113 9.78 7.20 12.41
N LEU A 114 10.31 8.30 11.89
CA LEU A 114 9.58 9.20 10.99
C LEU A 114 9.34 8.60 9.61
N TYR A 115 10.33 7.89 9.07
CA TYR A 115 10.30 7.20 7.79
C TYR A 115 10.61 5.71 7.98
N PRO A 116 10.23 4.82 7.04
CA PRO A 116 10.56 3.40 7.14
C PRO A 116 12.04 3.11 7.38
N TRP A 117 12.91 3.97 6.83
CA TRP A 117 14.37 3.89 6.93
C TRP A 117 15.02 4.71 8.05
N GLY A 118 14.24 5.33 8.96
CA GLY A 118 14.76 6.10 10.08
C GLY A 118 14.19 7.51 10.17
N ASN A 119 14.94 8.44 10.78
CA ASN A 119 14.44 9.79 11.07
C ASN A 119 14.92 10.86 10.08
N GLU A 120 15.90 10.55 9.24
CA GLU A 120 16.41 11.47 8.24
C GLU A 120 15.68 11.30 6.90
N PHE A 121 15.18 12.41 6.36
CA PHE A 121 14.56 12.40 5.04
C PHE A 121 15.60 12.07 3.96
N SER A 122 15.19 11.29 2.95
CA SER A 122 16.02 11.03 1.78
C SER A 122 15.16 10.86 0.53
N LYS A 123 15.27 11.80 -0.41
CA LYS A 123 14.62 11.73 -1.73
C LYS A 123 15.05 10.54 -2.60
N ASN A 124 16.13 9.84 -2.21
CA ASN A 124 16.65 8.67 -2.94
C ASN A 124 16.04 7.35 -2.42
N LYS A 125 15.16 7.41 -1.42
CA LYS A 125 14.53 6.24 -0.79
C LYS A 125 13.03 6.13 -1.06
N CYS A 126 12.46 7.08 -1.80
CA CYS A 126 11.07 7.08 -2.19
C CYS A 126 10.84 7.90 -3.46
N ASN A 127 9.74 7.62 -4.16
CA ASN A 127 9.24 8.47 -5.23
C ASN A 127 8.31 9.54 -4.65
N CYS A 128 8.86 10.71 -4.33
CA CYS A 128 8.13 11.86 -3.82
C CYS A 128 8.33 13.09 -4.72
N LEU A 129 7.75 14.25 -4.35
CA LEU A 129 7.87 15.49 -5.12
C LEU A 129 9.34 15.89 -5.37
N GLU A 130 10.20 15.70 -4.37
CA GLU A 130 11.64 16.01 -4.41
C GLU A 130 12.43 15.10 -5.37
N SER A 131 11.87 13.94 -5.76
CA SER A 131 12.47 13.03 -6.74
C SER A 131 12.34 13.55 -8.19
N LYS A 132 11.35 14.42 -8.45
CA LYS A 132 11.06 15.01 -9.77
C LYS A 132 10.77 14.00 -10.90
N ILE A 133 10.30 12.80 -10.56
CA ILE A 133 9.92 11.78 -11.56
C ILE A 133 8.56 12.12 -12.21
N TYR A 134 7.64 12.72 -11.43
CA TYR A 134 6.29 13.14 -11.87
C TYR A 134 5.45 12.01 -12.51
N ASP A 135 5.79 10.77 -12.18
CA ASP A 135 5.13 9.54 -12.60
C ASP A 135 5.41 8.48 -11.52
N THR A 136 4.73 7.35 -11.59
CA THR A 136 5.03 6.17 -10.77
C THR A 136 6.35 5.52 -11.18
N THR A 137 7.00 4.81 -10.26
CA THR A 137 8.13 3.92 -10.52
C THR A 137 7.71 2.46 -10.38
N PRO A 138 8.47 1.49 -10.92
CA PRO A 138 8.31 0.08 -10.57
C PRO A 138 8.31 -0.12 -9.05
N VAL A 139 7.48 -1.05 -8.57
CA VAL A 139 7.24 -1.24 -7.13
C VAL A 139 8.46 -1.71 -6.32
N ASP A 140 9.52 -2.15 -7.00
CA ASP A 140 10.78 -2.62 -6.39
C ASP A 140 11.94 -1.62 -6.54
N HIS A 141 11.67 -0.40 -7.04
CA HIS A 141 12.70 0.58 -7.39
C HIS A 141 13.54 1.04 -6.19
N TYR A 142 12.92 1.25 -5.02
CA TYR A 142 13.58 1.84 -3.84
C TYR A 142 13.99 0.78 -2.81
N SER A 143 14.96 -0.07 -3.16
CA SER A 143 15.51 -1.08 -2.24
C SER A 143 16.16 -0.50 -0.98
N SER A 144 16.52 0.78 -0.98
CA SER A 144 17.05 1.46 0.20
C SER A 144 15.96 2.13 1.06
N GLY A 145 14.70 2.10 0.63
CA GLY A 145 13.52 2.63 1.32
C GLY A 145 12.66 1.58 2.02
N ILE A 146 13.12 0.33 2.06
CA ILE A 146 12.38 -0.81 2.62
C ILE A 146 12.09 -0.60 4.12
N SER A 147 10.87 -0.96 4.53
CA SER A 147 10.42 -0.88 5.92
C SER A 147 11.10 -1.93 6.82
N PRO A 148 10.99 -1.81 8.16
CA PRO A 148 11.54 -2.80 9.09
C PRO A 148 11.06 -4.23 8.86
N TYR A 149 9.89 -4.38 8.25
CA TYR A 149 9.27 -5.68 7.96
C TYR A 149 9.38 -6.06 6.49
N GLY A 150 10.14 -5.33 5.67
CA GLY A 150 10.39 -5.71 4.28
C GLY A 150 9.45 -5.08 3.23
N CYS A 151 8.56 -4.17 3.63
CA CYS A 151 7.62 -3.52 2.70
C CYS A 151 8.31 -2.42 1.89
N TYR A 152 8.03 -2.36 0.60
CA TYR A 152 8.46 -1.31 -0.33
C TYR A 152 7.41 -0.20 -0.41
N ASP A 153 7.84 0.99 -0.83
CA ASP A 153 6.98 2.12 -1.19
C ASP A 153 5.96 2.55 -0.11
N MET A 154 6.24 2.25 1.17
CA MET A 154 5.46 2.76 2.30
C MET A 154 5.56 4.30 2.44
N VAL A 155 6.36 4.97 1.61
CA VAL A 155 6.40 6.43 1.44
C VAL A 155 6.53 6.72 -0.06
N GLY A 156 5.63 7.55 -0.61
CA GLY A 156 5.63 7.96 -2.01
C GLY A 156 5.04 6.93 -2.99
N ASN A 157 5.40 7.09 -4.26
CA ASN A 157 4.95 6.33 -5.44
C ASN A 157 3.45 6.41 -5.73
N ALA A 158 2.60 5.89 -4.84
CA ALA A 158 1.15 5.97 -4.94
C ALA A 158 0.49 5.99 -3.55
N PHE A 159 -0.66 6.64 -3.44
CA PHE A 159 -1.49 6.52 -2.23
C PHE A 159 -2.10 5.13 -2.13
N GLU A 160 -2.04 4.53 -0.95
CA GLU A 160 -2.52 3.17 -0.69
C GLU A 160 -3.80 3.16 0.13
N TRP A 161 -4.83 2.50 -0.37
CA TRP A 161 -6.11 2.35 0.33
C TRP A 161 -5.98 1.44 1.56
N VAL A 162 -6.45 1.92 2.71
CA VAL A 162 -6.61 1.11 3.93
C VAL A 162 -8.09 0.89 4.22
N TYR A 163 -8.43 -0.08 5.06
CA TYR A 163 -9.81 -0.48 5.34
C TYR A 163 -10.65 0.62 5.99
N ASP A 164 -10.02 1.47 6.82
CA ASP A 164 -10.70 2.44 7.68
C ASP A 164 -11.43 3.56 6.92
N TRP A 165 -12.37 4.15 7.64
CA TRP A 165 -13.02 5.40 7.26
C TRP A 165 -12.33 6.58 7.95
N ALA A 166 -12.22 7.70 7.27
CA ALA A 166 -11.72 8.94 7.84
C ALA A 166 -12.74 9.46 8.85
N LEU A 167 -12.36 9.50 10.14
CA LEU A 167 -13.20 10.11 11.17
C LEU A 167 -13.28 11.64 11.02
N LYS A 168 -12.28 12.25 10.37
CA LYS A 168 -12.23 13.67 9.96
C LYS A 168 -11.45 13.78 8.63
N PRO A 169 -12.04 14.37 7.55
CA PRO A 169 -11.31 14.59 6.30
C PRO A 169 -10.08 15.50 6.52
N ARG A 170 -8.95 15.19 5.88
CA ARG A 170 -7.70 16.00 5.97
C ARG A 170 -7.82 17.35 5.24
N PHE A 171 -8.76 17.49 4.30
CA PHE A 171 -9.00 18.71 3.53
C PHE A 171 -10.50 19.07 3.50
N THR A 172 -10.84 20.29 3.89
CA THR A 172 -12.15 20.92 3.63
C THR A 172 -12.12 21.45 2.18
N PRO A 173 -13.10 21.16 1.28
CA PRO A 173 -14.48 20.78 1.52
C PRO A 173 -14.82 19.34 1.08
N LEU A 174 -14.05 18.34 1.49
CA LEU A 174 -14.37 16.94 1.15
C LEU A 174 -15.48 16.38 2.06
N PRO A 175 -16.43 15.56 1.53
CA PRO A 175 -17.57 15.04 2.28
C PRO A 175 -17.17 14.18 3.49
N LYS A 176 -18.02 14.16 4.53
CA LYS A 176 -17.78 13.58 5.88
C LYS A 176 -17.56 12.06 5.97
N SER A 177 -17.30 11.35 4.87
CA SER A 177 -17.10 9.89 4.87
C SER A 177 -16.15 9.46 3.75
N GLU A 178 -14.89 9.85 3.83
CA GLU A 178 -13.87 9.37 2.90
C GLU A 178 -13.20 8.11 3.43
N LYS A 179 -12.90 7.18 2.53
CA LYS A 179 -12.00 6.07 2.84
C LYS A 179 -10.59 6.61 3.02
N VAL A 180 -9.84 6.05 3.96
CA VAL A 180 -8.48 6.52 4.24
C VAL A 180 -7.51 5.93 3.23
N ASN A 181 -6.55 6.75 2.79
CA ASN A 181 -5.34 6.28 2.15
C ASN A 181 -4.10 6.70 2.96
N ARG A 182 -2.98 6.04 2.70
CA ARG A 182 -1.68 6.25 3.35
C ARG A 182 -0.57 6.29 2.29
N GLY A 183 0.66 6.56 2.71
CA GLY A 183 1.86 6.44 1.85
C GLY A 183 2.29 7.71 1.14
N GLY A 184 1.37 8.51 0.61
CA GLY A 184 1.71 9.73 -0.13
C GLY A 184 2.12 10.90 0.76
#